data_AF-X1QTJ9-F1
#
_entry.id   AF-X1QTJ9-F1
#
_cell.length_a   1.000
_cell.length_b   1.000
_cell.length_c   1.000
_cell.angle_alpha   90.00
_cell.angle_beta   90.00
_cell.angle_gamma   90.00
#
_symmetry.space_group_name_H-M   'P 1'
#
loop_
_entity.id
_entity.type
_entity.pdbx_description
1 polymer ?
#
loop_
_entity_poly.entity_id
_entity_poly.type
_entity_poly.pdbx_seq_one_letter_code
_entity_poly.pdbx_strand_id
1 'polypeptide(L)' 'MDATSISLCMENNIPVIVFNFNTVGNIKRVVFGEKIGTIVKGG' A
#
# COMPACT_ATOMS: atom_id res chain seq x y z
N MET A 1 -5.79 1.74 9.91
CA MET A 1 -6.47 2.03 8.64
C MET A 1 -7.92 1.69 8.86
N ASP A 2 -8.80 2.67 8.68
CA ASP A 2 -10.23 2.51 9.01
C ASP A 2 -11.01 2.03 7.80
N ALA A 3 -12.04 1.21 8.03
CA ALA A 3 -12.82 0.55 6.99
C ALA A 3 -13.32 1.51 5.89
N THR A 4 -13.81 2.70 6.29
CA THR A 4 -14.28 3.73 5.34
C THR A 4 -13.18 4.23 4.41
N SER A 5 -11.96 4.39 4.92
CA SER A 5 -10.82 4.83 4.11
C SER A 5 -10.38 3.74 3.13
N ILE A 6 -10.50 2.46 3.52
CA ILE A 6 -10.24 1.31 2.64
C ILE A 6 -11.24 1.29 1.49
N SER A 7 -12.54 1.38 1.82
CA SER A 7 -13.61 1.37 0.82
C SER A 7 -13.45 2.51 -0.17
N LEU A 8 -13.16 3.73 0.29
CA LEU A 8 -12.94 4.87 -0.60
C LEU A 8 -11.77 4.65 -1.56
N CYS A 9 -10.64 4.12 -1.07
CA CYS A 9 -9.49 3.81 -1.92
C CYS A 9 -9.82 2.71 -2.93
N MET A 10 -10.57 1.68 -2.53
CA MET A 10 -10.98 0.60 -3.43
C MET A 10 -11.94 1.10 -4.53
N GLU A 11 -12.95 1.90 -4.18
CA GLU A 11 -13.92 2.49 -5.12
C GLU A 11 -13.24 3.39 -6.16
N ASN A 12 -12.21 4.15 -5.74
CA ASN A 12 -11.47 5.06 -6.60
C ASN A 12 -10.27 4.39 -7.30
N ASN A 13 -10.11 3.07 -7.20
CA ASN A 13 -8.98 2.32 -7.75
C ASN A 13 -7.61 2.87 -7.31
N ILE A 14 -7.53 3.39 -6.09
CA ILE A 14 -6.30 3.90 -5.49
C ILE A 14 -5.58 2.71 -4.82
N PRO A 15 -4.44 2.24 -5.35
CA PRO A 15 -3.70 1.15 -4.74
C PRO A 15 -3.05 1.61 -3.43
N VAL A 16 -3.22 0.83 -2.37
CA VAL A 16 -2.61 1.11 -1.06
C VAL A 16 -1.54 0.08 -0.78
N ILE A 17 -0.32 0.53 -0.49
CA ILE A 17 0.82 -0.34 -0.17
C ILE A 17 1.11 -0.25 1.32
N VAL A 18 0.91 -1.36 2.03
CA VAL A 18 1.20 -1.48 3.46
C VAL A 18 2.55 -2.14 3.63
N PHE A 19 3.52 -1.42 4.17
CA PHE A 19 4.88 -1.91 4.38
C PHE A 19 5.48 -1.41 5.70
N ASN A 20 6.57 -2.04 6.13
CA ASN A 20 7.30 -1.61 7.32
C ASN A 20 8.18 -0.39 7.00
N PHE A 21 7.86 0.76 7.59
CA PHE A 21 8.61 2.01 7.46
C PHE A 21 9.95 2.01 8.21
N ASN A 22 10.04 1.29 9.34
CA ASN A 22 11.23 1.29 10.20
C ASN A 22 12.42 0.54 9.59
N THR A 23 12.20 -0.22 8.52
CA THR A 23 13.28 -0.90 7.80
C THR A 23 13.92 0.06 6.81
N VAL A 24 15.20 0.36 7.02
CA VAL A 24 15.99 1.21 6.13
C VAL A 24 15.94 0.67 4.71
N GLY A 25 15.62 1.55 3.75
CA GLY A 25 15.54 1.23 2.33
C GLY A 25 14.17 0.74 1.85
N ASN A 26 13.22 0.39 2.73
CA ASN A 26 11.92 -0.10 2.30
C ASN A 26 11.11 0.93 1.50
N ILE A 27 11.15 2.23 1.84
CA ILE A 27 10.46 3.27 1.04
C ILE A 27 10.93 3.24 -0.41
N LYS A 28 12.25 3.20 -0.62
CA LYS A 28 12.83 3.16 -1.96
C LYS A 28 12.33 1.91 -2.70
N ARG A 29 12.46 0.74 -2.07
CA ARG A 29 12.03 -0.54 -2.64
C ARG A 29 10.54 -0.56 -3.01
N VAL A 30 9.67 0.04 -2.18
CA VAL A 30 8.22 0.17 -2.46
C VAL A 30 7.99 1.02 -3.70
N VAL A 31 8.64 2.18 -3.80
CA VAL A 31 8.49 3.09 -4.95
C VAL A 31 9.02 2.44 -6.25
N PHE A 32 10.07 1.62 -6.16
CA PHE A 32 10.56 0.82 -7.29
C PHE A 32 9.68 -0.40 -7.63
N GLY A 33 8.59 -0.63 -6.92
CA GLY A 33 7.65 -1.73 -7.19
C GLY A 33 8.16 -3.10 -6.74
N GLU A 34 9.15 -3.16 -5.84
CA GLU A 34 9.53 -4.43 -5.24
C GLU A 34 8.38 -5.02 -4.44
N LYS A 35 8.26 -6.36 -4.45
CA LYS A 35 7.27 -7.10 -3.67
C LYS A 35 7.63 -7.10 -2.18
N ILE A 36 7.50 -5.95 -1.54
CA ILE A 36 7.66 -5.78 -0.10
C ILE A 36 6.35 -5.29 0.53
N GLY A 37 5.95 -5.94 1.61
CA GLY A 37 4.67 -5.68 2.25
C GLY A 37 3.47 -6.24 1.47
N THR A 38 2.32 -5.60 1.63
CA THR A 38 1.03 -6.04 1.07
C THR A 38 0.44 -4.93 0.22
N ILE A 39 0.08 -5.27 -1.02
CA ILE A 39 -0.62 -4.37 -1.94
C ILE A 39 -2.11 -4.66 -1.84
N VAL A 40 -2.88 -3.66 -1.39
CA VAL A 40 -4.34 -3.67 -1.39
C VAL A 40 -4.82 -2.96 -2.65
N LYS A 41 -5.64 -3.65 -3.45
CA LYS A 41 -6.23 -3.15 -4.68
C LYS A 41 -7.70 -3.53 -4.72
N GLY A 42 -8.53 -2.63 -5.25
CA GLY A 42 -9.93 -2.93 -5.58
C GLY A 42 -10.00 -4.06 -6.60
N GLY A 43 -10.92 -5.01 -6.38
CA GLY A 43 -11.19 -6.12 -7.29
C GLY A 43 -12.19 -5.74 -8.36
#